data_AF-A0A347WHF9-F1
#
_entry.id   AF-A0A347WHF9-F1
#
_cell.length_a   1.000
_cell.length_b   1.000
_cell.length_c   1.000
_cell.angle_alpha   90.00
_cell.angle_beta   90.00
_cell.angle_gamma   90.00
#
_symmetry.space_group_name_H-M   'P 1'
#
loop_
_entity.id
_entity.type
_entity.pdbx_description
1 polymer ?
#
loop_
_entity_poly.entity_id
_entity_poly.type
_entity_poly.pdbx_seq_one_letter_code
_entity_poly.pdbx_strand_id
1 'polypeptide(L)'
;MIKKLFRKNSISPYVYSVIFGFLLYRIYDFMIKCSNDGILRTVPTIIFGAITTYIAYQQHKISSAQKDIAADKHRLELFEKRFEIYQLFLDMAVQSHKLSQNHRVDKNLEDYDDIIESNSGYIKFIENNENKLISLGEGSIFLFGPEVKIILDEARGNIFKKLKFVKILNSLRDKKGPSNNFIGEITKKDPLETVYEKAINECDKFLKDFYERKLSEKMEPYLRMTPYLSKY
;
A
#
# COMPACT_ATOMS: atom_id res chain seq x y z
N MET A 1 -9.76 4.87 -39.38
CA MET A 1 -10.83 5.73 -38.81
C MET A 1 -12.09 4.92 -38.47
N ILE A 2 -11.97 3.80 -37.72
CA ILE A 2 -13.11 2.89 -37.41
C ILE A 2 -13.25 2.63 -35.87
N LYS A 3 -12.34 3.16 -35.04
CA LYS A 3 -12.35 2.93 -33.58
C LYS A 3 -13.29 3.84 -32.77
N LYS A 4 -14.00 4.80 -33.40
CA LYS A 4 -14.77 5.82 -32.66
C LYS A 4 -16.29 5.64 -32.64
N LEU A 5 -16.85 4.62 -33.28
CA LEU A 5 -18.31 4.49 -33.46
C LEU A 5 -19.04 3.60 -32.44
N PHE A 6 -18.34 2.81 -31.61
CA PHE A 6 -19.00 1.89 -30.67
C PHE A 6 -19.20 2.42 -29.24
N ARG A 7 -18.91 3.70 -28.97
CA ARG A 7 -18.99 4.26 -27.60
C ARG A 7 -20.35 4.90 -27.25
N LYS A 8 -21.40 4.65 -28.03
CA LYS A 8 -22.72 5.26 -27.79
C LYS A 8 -23.83 4.23 -28.05
N ASN A 9 -24.15 3.46 -27.00
CA ASN A 9 -25.45 2.82 -26.71
C ASN A 9 -25.24 1.75 -25.63
N SER A 10 -25.45 2.09 -24.35
CA SER A 10 -25.37 1.14 -23.22
C SER A 10 -26.48 0.06 -23.22
N ILE A 11 -27.38 0.10 -24.21
CA ILE A 11 -28.48 -0.84 -24.43
C ILE A 11 -28.06 -1.99 -25.39
N SER A 12 -26.88 -1.89 -26.02
CA SER A 12 -26.47 -2.69 -27.17
C SER A 12 -25.98 -4.14 -26.93
N PRO A 13 -25.70 -4.68 -25.74
CA PRO A 13 -25.41 -6.12 -25.61
C PRO A 13 -26.61 -6.92 -25.11
N TYR A 14 -27.41 -6.35 -24.20
CA TYR A 14 -28.54 -7.03 -23.58
C TYR A 14 -29.70 -7.23 -24.56
N VAL A 15 -30.03 -6.22 -25.37
CA VAL A 15 -31.09 -6.34 -26.39
C VAL A 15 -30.74 -7.39 -27.44
N TYR A 16 -29.47 -7.46 -27.84
CA TYR A 16 -29.01 -8.49 -28.78
C TYR A 16 -29.01 -9.88 -28.15
N SER A 17 -28.64 -10.01 -26.88
CA SER A 17 -28.76 -11.29 -26.15
C SER A 17 -30.20 -11.76 -26.03
N VAL A 18 -31.16 -10.86 -25.78
CA VAL A 18 -32.59 -11.20 -25.68
C VAL A 18 -33.17 -11.57 -27.05
N ILE A 19 -32.87 -10.80 -28.09
CA ILE A 19 -33.30 -11.11 -29.47
C ILE A 19 -32.71 -12.44 -29.94
N PHE A 20 -31.42 -12.67 -29.67
CA PHE A 20 -30.75 -13.93 -29.99
C PHE A 20 -31.37 -15.11 -29.23
N GLY A 21 -31.59 -14.98 -27.92
CA GLY A 21 -32.28 -16.00 -27.11
C GLY A 21 -33.69 -16.32 -27.63
N PHE A 22 -34.46 -15.31 -28.04
CA PHE A 22 -35.80 -15.51 -28.60
C PHE A 22 -35.78 -16.19 -29.98
N LEU A 23 -34.85 -15.80 -30.87
CA LEU A 23 -34.63 -16.47 -32.15
C LEU A 23 -34.24 -17.93 -31.97
N LEU A 24 -33.33 -18.22 -31.03
CA LEU A 24 -32.92 -19.58 -30.71
C LEU A 24 -34.08 -20.42 -30.17
N TYR A 25 -34.89 -19.85 -29.28
CA TYR A 25 -36.10 -20.52 -28.78
C TYR A 25 -37.09 -20.84 -29.90
N ARG A 26 -37.33 -19.90 -30.82
CA ARG A 26 -38.22 -20.10 -31.97
C ARG A 26 -37.70 -21.18 -32.93
N ILE A 27 -36.40 -21.23 -33.20
CA ILE A 27 -35.77 -22.25 -34.04
C ILE A 27 -35.85 -23.62 -33.36
N TYR A 28 -35.60 -23.68 -32.04
CA TYR A 28 -35.71 -24.90 -31.25
C TYR A 28 -37.14 -25.46 -31.22
N ASP A 29 -38.13 -24.61 -30.97
CA ASP A 29 -39.56 -24.97 -30.95
C ASP A 29 -40.05 -25.43 -32.34
N PHE A 30 -39.58 -24.78 -33.42
CA PHE A 30 -39.86 -25.18 -34.79
C PHE A 30 -39.26 -26.55 -35.14
N MET A 31 -38.00 -26.81 -34.79
CA MET A 31 -37.33 -28.08 -35.09
C MET A 31 -37.91 -29.27 -34.31
N ILE A 32 -38.37 -29.06 -33.07
CA ILE A 32 -39.05 -30.11 -32.29
C ILE A 32 -40.43 -30.44 -32.85
N LYS A 33 -41.19 -29.43 -33.28
CA LYS A 33 -42.55 -29.61 -33.83
C LYS A 33 -42.55 -30.23 -35.23
N CYS A 34 -41.51 -30.00 -36.03
CA CYS A 34 -41.39 -30.56 -37.38
C CYS A 34 -40.79 -31.97 -37.44
N SER A 35 -40.19 -32.50 -36.35
CA SER A 35 -39.52 -33.81 -36.39
C SER A 35 -40.10 -34.83 -35.41
N ASN A 36 -40.67 -35.90 -35.96
CA ASN A 36 -41.01 -37.14 -35.23
C ASN A 36 -39.81 -38.10 -35.11
N ASP A 37 -38.71 -37.86 -35.82
CA ASP A 37 -37.47 -38.64 -35.69
C ASP A 37 -36.61 -38.09 -34.55
N GLY A 38 -36.25 -38.98 -33.61
CA GLY A 38 -35.49 -38.65 -32.40
C GLY A 38 -34.11 -38.05 -32.67
N ILE A 39 -33.51 -38.33 -33.83
CA ILE A 39 -32.17 -37.87 -34.23
C ILE A 39 -32.16 -36.37 -34.54
N LEU A 40 -33.18 -35.87 -35.24
CA LEU A 40 -33.29 -34.46 -35.63
C LEU A 40 -33.52 -33.53 -34.43
N ARG A 41 -34.10 -34.06 -33.33
CA ARG A 41 -34.28 -33.33 -32.07
C ARG A 41 -32.96 -33.07 -31.32
N THR A 42 -31.93 -33.89 -31.54
CA THR A 42 -30.64 -33.78 -30.83
C THR A 42 -29.66 -32.81 -31.52
N VAL A 43 -29.84 -32.56 -32.82
CA VAL A 43 -29.00 -31.65 -33.62
C VAL A 43 -28.87 -30.24 -33.02
N PRO A 44 -29.96 -29.53 -32.64
CA PRO A 44 -29.81 -28.20 -32.06
C PRO A 44 -29.03 -28.22 -30.74
N THR A 45 -29.23 -29.23 -29.89
CA THR A 45 -28.48 -29.39 -28.63
C THR A 45 -26.99 -29.56 -28.87
N ILE A 46 -26.59 -30.31 -29.91
CA ILE A 46 -25.17 -30.48 -30.29
C ILE A 46 -24.57 -29.15 -30.77
N ILE A 47 -25.30 -28.40 -31.61
CA ILE A 47 -24.87 -27.08 -32.09
C ILE A 47 -24.68 -26.10 -30.92
N PHE A 48 -25.62 -26.08 -29.97
CA PHE A 48 -25.50 -25.25 -28.76
C PHE A 48 -24.33 -25.67 -27.87
N GLY A 49 -24.10 -26.97 -27.71
CA GLY A 49 -22.93 -27.50 -27.02
C GLY A 49 -21.64 -26.97 -27.65
N ALA A 50 -21.51 -27.08 -28.98
CA ALA A 50 -20.34 -26.61 -29.71
C ALA A 50 -20.10 -25.09 -29.59
N ILE A 51 -21.16 -24.28 -29.70
CA ILE A 51 -21.07 -22.82 -29.51
C ILE A 51 -20.62 -22.49 -28.09
N THR A 52 -21.19 -23.15 -27.08
CA THR A 52 -20.86 -22.93 -25.67
C THR A 52 -19.40 -23.31 -25.38
N THR A 53 -18.94 -24.47 -25.88
CA THR A 53 -17.55 -24.90 -25.77
C THR A 53 -16.60 -23.90 -26.45
N TYR A 54 -16.96 -23.38 -27.62
CA TYR A 54 -16.17 -22.36 -28.31
C TYR A 54 -16.08 -21.05 -27.52
N ILE A 55 -17.19 -20.58 -26.95
CA ILE A 55 -17.21 -19.39 -26.09
C ILE A 55 -16.33 -19.60 -24.84
N ALA A 56 -16.45 -20.76 -24.18
CA ALA A 56 -15.62 -21.09 -23.03
C ALA A 56 -14.12 -21.11 -23.37
N TYR A 57 -13.76 -21.66 -24.53
CA TYR A 57 -12.38 -21.64 -25.02
C TYR A 57 -11.87 -20.20 -25.27
N GLN A 58 -12.68 -19.34 -25.86
CA GLN A 58 -12.31 -17.93 -26.06
C GLN A 58 -12.19 -17.17 -24.74
N GLN A 59 -13.08 -17.42 -23.77
CA GLN A 59 -12.99 -16.85 -22.42
C GLN A 59 -11.72 -17.29 -21.70
N HIS A 60 -11.33 -18.57 -21.84
CA HIS A 60 -10.07 -19.07 -21.30
C HIS A 60 -8.87 -18.33 -21.91
N LYS A 61 -8.82 -18.20 -23.24
CA LYS A 61 -7.74 -17.47 -23.92
C LYS A 61 -7.65 -15.99 -23.49
N ILE A 62 -8.79 -15.32 -23.35
CA ILE A 62 -8.85 -13.92 -22.89
C ILE A 62 -8.40 -13.82 -21.43
N SER A 63 -8.84 -14.74 -20.56
CA SER A 63 -8.44 -14.76 -19.16
C SER A 63 -6.93 -14.93 -19.00
N SER A 64 -6.31 -15.82 -19.78
CA SER A 64 -4.86 -15.98 -19.82
C SER A 64 -4.17 -14.68 -20.24
N ALA A 65 -4.60 -14.06 -21.34
CA ALA A 65 -4.01 -12.80 -21.80
C ALA A 65 -4.19 -11.65 -20.79
N GLN A 66 -5.33 -11.59 -20.08
CA GLN A 66 -5.56 -10.61 -19.03
C GLN A 66 -4.65 -10.83 -17.81
N LYS A 67 -4.37 -12.09 -17.45
CA LYS A 67 -3.41 -12.42 -16.39
C LYS A 67 -2.01 -11.96 -16.75
N ASP A 68 -1.59 -12.16 -18.00
CA ASP A 68 -0.28 -11.72 -18.48
C ASP A 68 -0.16 -10.19 -18.44
N ILE A 69 -1.16 -9.48 -18.94
CA ILE A 69 -1.21 -8.00 -18.88
C ILE A 69 -1.19 -7.49 -17.43
N ALA A 70 -1.94 -8.14 -16.53
CA ALA A 70 -1.97 -7.76 -15.13
C ALA A 70 -0.61 -7.99 -14.46
N ALA A 71 0.07 -9.11 -14.77
CA ALA A 71 1.41 -9.40 -14.27
C ALA A 71 2.44 -8.37 -14.78
N ASP A 72 2.37 -8.00 -16.06
CA ASP A 72 3.25 -6.98 -16.65
C ASP A 72 3.04 -5.61 -16.01
N LYS A 73 1.78 -5.20 -15.84
CA LYS A 73 1.43 -3.93 -15.18
C LYS A 73 1.93 -3.91 -13.73
N HIS A 74 1.72 -4.98 -12.99
CA HIS A 74 2.15 -5.10 -11.61
C HIS A 74 3.69 -5.02 -11.48
N ARG A 75 4.43 -5.68 -12.39
CA ARG A 75 5.90 -5.59 -12.43
C ARG A 75 6.41 -4.19 -12.74
N LEU A 76 5.76 -3.48 -13.68
CA LEU A 76 6.11 -2.10 -14.00
C LEU A 76 5.87 -1.18 -12.79
N GLU A 77 4.71 -1.31 -12.14
CA GLU A 77 4.38 -0.52 -10.96
C GLU A 77 5.35 -0.79 -9.80
N LEU A 78 5.71 -2.06 -9.57
CA LEU A 78 6.74 -2.43 -8.61
C LEU A 78 8.10 -1.81 -8.96
N PHE A 79 8.47 -1.81 -10.23
CA PHE A 79 9.71 -1.18 -10.68
C PHE A 79 9.69 0.33 -10.38
N GLU A 80 8.63 1.04 -10.71
CA GLU A 80 8.56 2.49 -10.47
C GLU A 80 8.52 2.84 -8.98
N LYS A 81 7.78 2.06 -8.17
CA LYS A 81 7.49 2.41 -6.77
C LYS A 81 8.50 1.89 -5.76
N ARG A 82 9.35 0.91 -6.10
CA ARG A 82 10.29 0.31 -5.13
C ARG A 82 11.23 1.31 -4.46
N PHE A 83 11.83 2.22 -5.23
CA PHE A 83 12.76 3.21 -4.68
C PHE A 83 12.02 4.30 -3.91
N GLU A 84 10.83 4.70 -4.37
CA GLU A 84 10.01 5.68 -3.67
C GLU A 84 9.61 5.18 -2.28
N ILE A 85 9.15 3.92 -2.19
CA ILE A 85 8.76 3.30 -0.92
C ILE A 85 9.99 3.12 -0.02
N TYR A 86 11.08 2.58 -0.55
CA TYR A 86 12.31 2.40 0.20
C TYR A 86 12.82 3.74 0.79
N GLN A 87 12.96 4.76 -0.05
CA GLN A 87 13.51 6.04 0.34
C GLN A 87 12.62 6.75 1.35
N LEU A 88 11.30 6.75 1.14
CA LEU A 88 10.38 7.39 2.08
C LEU A 88 10.45 6.75 3.47
N PHE A 89 10.41 5.41 3.55
CA PHE A 89 10.47 4.73 4.84
C PHE A 89 11.83 4.88 5.51
N LEU A 90 12.92 4.91 4.74
CA LEU A 90 14.26 5.20 5.24
C LEU A 90 14.33 6.60 5.85
N ASP A 91 13.93 7.62 5.09
CA ASP A 91 13.99 9.02 5.53
C ASP A 91 13.09 9.24 6.75
N MET A 92 11.86 8.71 6.74
CA MET A 92 10.94 8.84 7.86
C MET A 92 11.47 8.17 9.13
N ALA A 93 12.11 7.01 9.02
CA ALA A 93 12.73 6.33 10.16
C ALA A 93 13.94 7.10 10.70
N VAL A 94 14.81 7.62 9.82
CA VAL A 94 15.98 8.42 10.21
C VAL A 94 15.57 9.72 10.88
N GLN A 95 14.64 10.47 10.29
CA GLN A 95 14.19 11.74 10.85
C GLN A 95 13.46 11.53 12.19
N SER A 96 12.68 10.45 12.29
CA SER A 96 12.04 10.08 13.56
C SER A 96 13.07 9.69 14.61
N HIS A 97 14.10 8.93 14.26
CA HIS A 97 15.19 8.57 15.19
C HIS A 97 15.97 9.81 15.67
N LYS A 98 16.09 10.86 14.86
CA LYS A 98 16.71 12.14 15.25
C LYS A 98 15.85 13.02 16.17
N LEU A 99 14.56 12.74 16.30
CA LEU A 99 13.72 13.46 17.27
C LEU A 99 14.29 13.30 18.68
N SER A 100 14.65 14.43 19.28
CA SER A 100 15.21 14.48 20.62
C SER A 100 14.13 14.89 21.63
N GLN A 101 14.29 14.42 22.86
CA GLN A 101 13.53 14.93 23.99
C GLN A 101 14.20 16.20 24.52
N ASN A 102 13.43 17.26 24.78
CA ASN A 102 13.98 18.49 25.37
C ASN A 102 14.55 18.14 26.74
N HIS A 103 15.85 18.37 26.98
CA HIS A 103 16.43 18.13 28.30
C HIS A 103 16.06 19.30 29.20
N ARG A 104 15.59 19.01 30.43
CA ARG A 104 15.19 20.06 31.40
C ARG A 104 16.39 20.81 31.99
N VAL A 105 17.58 20.25 31.78
CA VAL A 105 18.86 20.77 32.21
C VAL A 105 19.71 21.08 30.97
N ASP A 106 19.34 22.12 30.23
CA ASP A 106 20.31 22.78 29.37
C ASP A 106 20.88 23.96 30.14
N LYS A 107 22.19 23.93 30.37
CA LYS A 107 22.91 24.95 31.14
C LYS A 107 22.94 26.31 30.43
N ASN A 108 22.62 26.33 29.13
CA ASN A 108 22.55 27.51 28.30
C ASN A 108 21.19 27.53 27.58
N LEU A 109 20.48 28.66 27.62
CA LEU A 109 19.22 28.84 26.88
C LEU A 109 19.40 28.64 25.36
N GLU A 110 20.58 28.94 24.82
CA GLU A 110 20.90 28.78 23.39
C GLU A 110 20.83 27.31 22.95
N ASP A 111 21.38 26.38 23.75
CA ASP A 111 21.34 24.93 23.43
C ASP A 111 19.89 24.39 23.43
N TYR A 112 19.03 24.95 24.29
CA TYR A 112 17.62 24.58 24.38
C TYR A 112 16.82 25.02 23.15
N ASP A 113 17.05 26.25 22.69
CA ASP A 113 16.38 26.83 21.52
C ASP A 113 16.78 26.09 20.23
N ASP A 114 18.06 25.72 20.07
CA ASP A 114 18.57 24.94 18.95
C ASP A 114 17.92 23.55 18.85
N ILE A 115 17.66 22.90 19.99
CA ILE A 115 16.97 21.61 20.05
C ILE A 115 15.51 21.76 19.61
N ILE A 116 14.82 22.81 20.05
CA ILE A 116 13.43 23.10 19.66
C ILE A 116 13.36 23.37 18.16
N GLU A 117 14.24 24.20 17.63
CA GLU A 117 14.27 24.53 16.21
C GLU A 117 14.53 23.27 15.36
N SER A 118 15.53 22.48 15.73
CA SER A 118 15.85 21.21 15.06
C SER A 118 14.67 20.24 15.07
N ASN A 119 14.05 20.04 16.25
CA ASN A 119 12.87 19.19 16.39
C ASN A 119 11.69 19.69 15.53
N SER A 120 11.51 21.00 15.41
CA SER A 120 10.44 21.57 14.58
C SER A 120 10.57 21.17 13.11
N GLY A 121 11.80 21.11 12.58
CA GLY A 121 12.08 20.67 11.21
C GLY A 121 11.74 19.19 11.02
N TYR A 122 12.17 18.33 11.94
CA TYR A 122 11.87 16.90 11.90
C TYR A 122 10.36 16.61 12.01
N ILE A 123 9.67 17.29 12.93
CA ILE A 123 8.22 17.15 13.11
C ILE A 123 7.48 17.55 11.82
N LYS A 124 7.80 18.72 11.25
CA LYS A 124 7.19 19.18 9.99
C LYS A 124 7.42 18.18 8.85
N PHE A 125 8.63 17.63 8.74
CA PHE A 125 8.93 16.61 7.74
C PHE A 125 8.03 15.38 7.89
N ILE A 126 7.87 14.87 9.11
CA ILE A 126 7.05 13.68 9.39
C ILE A 126 5.57 13.97 9.09
N GLU A 127 5.05 15.10 9.55
CA GLU A 127 3.64 15.51 9.34
C GLU A 127 3.33 15.70 7.85
N ASN A 128 4.22 16.36 7.10
CA ASN A 128 4.02 16.58 5.67
C ASN A 128 4.01 15.26 4.86
N ASN A 129 4.66 14.22 5.37
CA ASN A 129 4.77 12.93 4.70
C ASN A 129 3.86 11.84 5.28
N GLU A 130 3.04 12.14 6.30
CA GLU A 130 2.19 11.17 6.98
C GLU A 130 1.26 10.43 6.01
N ASN A 131 0.48 11.18 5.22
CA ASN A 131 -0.45 10.62 4.25
C ASN A 131 0.26 9.78 3.18
N LYS A 132 1.44 10.23 2.75
CA LYS A 132 2.24 9.52 1.75
C LYS A 132 2.78 8.21 2.32
N LEU A 133 3.29 8.24 3.56
CA LEU A 133 3.78 7.06 4.27
C LEU A 133 2.67 6.03 4.47
N ILE A 134 1.46 6.47 4.84
CA ILE A 134 0.29 5.60 5.00
C ILE A 134 -0.08 4.98 3.66
N SER A 135 -0.27 5.79 2.63
CA SER A 135 -0.71 5.32 1.31
C SER A 135 0.26 4.32 0.70
N LEU A 136 1.57 4.61 0.74
CA LEU A 136 2.61 3.72 0.23
C LEU A 136 2.78 2.47 1.10
N GLY A 137 2.61 2.59 2.42
CA GLY A 137 2.58 1.45 3.34
C GLY A 137 1.45 0.47 3.04
N GLU A 138 0.23 0.97 2.78
CA GLU A 138 -0.89 0.09 2.40
C GLU A 138 -0.70 -0.51 1.00
N GLY A 139 -0.20 0.27 0.04
CA GLY A 139 0.09 -0.22 -1.31
C GLY A 139 1.17 -1.30 -1.36
N SER A 140 2.06 -1.35 -0.36
CA SER A 140 3.17 -2.30 -0.29
C SER A 140 2.72 -3.77 -0.28
N ILE A 141 1.52 -4.09 0.21
CA ILE A 141 1.00 -5.46 0.21
C ILE A 141 0.81 -5.99 -1.22
N PHE A 142 0.32 -5.13 -2.11
CA PHE A 142 0.07 -5.50 -3.49
C PHE A 142 1.36 -5.55 -4.30
N LEU A 143 2.33 -4.71 -3.93
CA LEU A 143 3.62 -4.61 -4.62
C LEU A 143 4.57 -5.72 -4.18
N PHE A 144 4.86 -5.83 -2.88
CA PHE A 144 5.92 -6.68 -2.34
C PHE A 144 5.40 -7.84 -1.49
N GLY A 145 4.09 -7.93 -1.28
CA GLY A 145 3.48 -8.97 -0.46
C GLY A 145 3.44 -8.68 1.05
N PRO A 146 2.90 -9.62 1.84
CA PRO A 146 2.59 -9.41 3.26
C PRO A 146 3.82 -9.23 4.13
N GLU A 147 4.94 -9.89 3.81
CA GLU A 147 6.16 -9.79 4.64
C GLU A 147 6.72 -8.36 4.69
N VAL A 148 6.78 -7.70 3.54
CA VAL A 148 7.23 -6.31 3.47
C VAL A 148 6.21 -5.40 4.12
N LYS A 149 4.91 -5.62 3.89
CA LYS A 149 3.87 -4.83 4.54
C LYS A 149 3.99 -4.84 6.06
N ILE A 150 4.22 -6.00 6.67
CA ILE A 150 4.34 -6.15 8.13
C ILE A 150 5.49 -5.29 8.68
N ILE A 151 6.67 -5.34 8.07
CA ILE A 151 7.82 -4.56 8.57
C ILE A 151 7.60 -3.06 8.40
N LEU A 152 6.95 -2.63 7.31
CA LEU A 152 6.64 -1.23 7.03
C LEU A 152 5.56 -0.72 7.98
N ASP A 153 4.54 -1.53 8.27
CA ASP A 153 3.51 -1.20 9.26
C ASP A 153 4.09 -1.04 10.67
N GLU A 154 5.00 -1.94 11.06
CA GLU A 154 5.67 -1.86 12.35
C GLU A 154 6.54 -0.59 12.45
N ALA A 155 7.28 -0.27 11.39
CA ALA A 155 8.07 0.97 11.32
C ALA A 155 7.18 2.22 11.38
N ARG A 156 6.11 2.26 10.60
CA ARG A 156 5.11 3.35 10.63
C ARG A 156 4.54 3.53 12.03
N GLY A 157 4.19 2.43 12.71
CA GLY A 157 3.72 2.44 14.08
C GLY A 157 4.73 3.05 15.05
N ASN A 158 6.01 2.68 14.96
CA ASN A 158 7.08 3.22 15.80
C ASN A 158 7.38 4.70 15.50
N ILE A 159 7.35 5.11 14.23
CA ILE A 159 7.50 6.51 13.80
C ILE A 159 6.44 7.39 14.47
N PHE A 160 5.16 7.03 14.34
CA PHE A 160 4.07 7.83 14.90
C PHE A 160 4.00 7.76 16.44
N LYS A 161 4.30 6.60 17.03
CA LYS A 161 4.43 6.48 18.50
C LYS A 161 5.52 7.40 19.03
N LYS A 162 6.72 7.39 18.44
CA LYS A 162 7.83 8.24 18.88
C LYS A 162 7.46 9.72 18.75
N LEU A 163 6.91 10.14 17.62
CA LEU A 163 6.44 11.52 17.42
C LEU A 163 5.47 11.94 18.53
N LYS A 164 4.48 11.10 18.83
CA LYS A 164 3.50 11.36 19.88
C LYS A 164 4.14 11.46 21.26
N PHE A 165 5.02 10.53 21.62
CA PHE A 165 5.68 10.53 22.93
C PHE A 165 6.60 11.72 23.12
N VAL A 166 7.38 12.10 22.10
CA VAL A 166 8.22 13.30 22.13
C VAL A 166 7.37 14.56 22.32
N LYS A 167 6.27 14.71 21.57
CA LYS A 167 5.35 15.86 21.74
C LYS A 167 4.76 15.94 23.14
N ILE A 168 4.32 14.80 23.69
CA ILE A 168 3.76 14.74 25.05
C ILE A 168 4.83 15.10 26.07
N LEU A 169 6.02 14.50 25.96
CA LEU A 169 7.11 14.72 26.89
C LEU A 169 7.58 16.19 26.87
N ASN A 170 7.76 16.76 25.69
CA ASN A 170 8.13 18.17 25.55
C ASN A 170 7.05 19.09 26.13
N SER A 171 5.76 18.83 25.86
CA SER A 171 4.67 19.61 26.45
C SER A 171 4.62 19.52 27.99
N LEU A 172 4.89 18.35 28.57
CA LEU A 172 4.99 18.18 30.02
C LEU A 172 6.15 18.99 30.59
N ARG A 173 7.26 19.08 29.87
CA ARG A 173 8.47 19.81 30.27
C ARG A 173 8.29 21.31 30.13
N ASP A 174 7.74 21.78 29.02
CA ASP A 174 7.45 23.20 28.76
C ASP A 174 6.53 23.78 29.85
N LYS A 175 5.49 23.03 30.25
CA LYS A 175 4.59 23.45 31.34
C LYS A 175 5.28 23.63 32.69
N LYS A 176 6.36 22.90 32.92
CA LYS A 176 7.10 22.95 34.18
C LYS A 176 8.26 23.96 34.12
N GLY A 177 8.61 24.47 32.94
CA GLY A 177 9.72 25.39 32.71
C GLY A 177 11.12 24.76 32.88
N PRO A 178 12.18 25.49 32.52
CA PRO A 178 13.56 25.07 32.75
C PRO A 178 13.86 24.98 34.25
N SER A 179 14.60 23.96 34.67
CA SER A 179 14.97 23.76 36.07
C SER A 179 16.36 24.31 36.35
N ASN A 180 16.47 25.20 37.35
CA ASN A 180 17.76 25.71 37.82
C ASN A 180 18.52 24.72 38.73
N ASN A 181 17.93 23.56 39.08
CA ASN A 181 18.49 22.62 40.06
C ASN A 181 18.68 21.21 39.48
N PHE A 182 19.89 20.95 38.96
CA PHE A 182 20.33 19.65 38.44
C PHE A 182 20.14 18.48 39.42
N ILE A 183 20.46 18.70 40.70
CA ILE A 183 20.45 17.65 41.74
C ILE A 183 19.01 17.28 42.17
N GLY A 184 18.07 18.25 42.10
CA GLY A 184 16.66 18.03 42.43
C GLY A 184 15.88 17.28 41.37
N GLU A 185 16.27 17.40 40.09
CA GLU A 185 15.61 16.68 38.99
C GLU A 185 16.07 15.22 38.85
N ILE A 186 17.31 14.91 39.20
CA ILE A 186 17.81 13.52 39.22
C ILE A 186 17.08 12.70 40.30
N THR A 187 16.72 13.34 41.43
CA THR A 187 16.12 12.66 42.60
C THR A 187 14.59 12.58 42.56
N LYS A 188 13.91 13.37 41.72
CA LYS A 188 12.44 13.34 41.53
C LYS A 188 12.06 13.43 40.06
N LYS A 189 12.45 12.44 39.24
CA LYS A 189 11.86 12.27 37.91
C LYS A 189 10.37 11.96 38.05
N ASP A 190 9.55 12.70 37.32
CA ASP A 190 8.12 12.41 37.20
C ASP A 190 7.94 10.98 36.66
N PRO A 191 7.17 10.11 37.34
CA PRO A 191 6.91 8.75 36.87
C PRO A 191 6.37 8.73 35.44
N LEU A 192 5.57 9.71 35.05
CA LEU A 192 4.99 9.82 33.72
C LEU A 192 6.04 10.18 32.66
N GLU A 193 6.96 11.09 32.97
CA GLU A 193 8.09 11.40 32.09
C GLU A 193 8.95 10.15 31.87
N THR A 194 9.23 9.40 32.94
CA THR A 194 10.03 8.16 32.89
C THR A 194 9.39 7.10 31.98
N VAL A 195 8.06 6.99 31.98
CA VAL A 195 7.33 6.07 31.09
C VAL A 195 7.52 6.47 29.62
N TYR A 196 7.39 7.76 29.30
CA TYR A 196 7.58 8.24 27.93
C TYR A 196 9.03 8.15 27.47
N GLU A 197 10.01 8.45 28.33
CA GLU A 197 11.44 8.26 28.03
C GLU A 197 11.75 6.80 27.67
N LYS A 198 11.22 5.84 28.44
CA LYS A 198 11.38 4.41 28.13
C LYS A 198 10.76 4.04 26.78
N ALA A 199 9.53 4.49 26.53
CA ALA A 199 8.84 4.21 25.28
C ALA A 199 9.54 4.83 24.06
N ILE A 200 10.11 6.03 24.20
CA ILE A 200 10.95 6.68 23.17
C ILE A 200 12.20 5.84 22.89
N ASN A 201 12.91 5.40 23.94
CA ASN A 201 14.10 4.56 23.79
C ASN A 201 13.82 3.22 23.12
N GLU A 202 12.66 2.62 23.38
CA GLU A 202 12.22 1.39 22.68
C GLU A 202 11.98 1.66 21.19
N CYS A 203 11.30 2.76 20.86
CA CYS A 203 11.13 3.19 19.48
C CYS A 203 12.48 3.44 18.80
N ASP A 204 13.44 4.06 19.48
CA ASP A 204 14.76 4.36 18.91
C ASP A 204 15.57 3.11 18.59
N LYS A 205 15.58 2.13 19.48
CA LYS A 205 16.21 0.83 19.23
C LYS A 205 15.59 0.16 18.00
N PHE A 206 14.26 0.19 17.89
CA PHE A 206 13.57 -0.37 16.74
C PHE A 206 13.91 0.38 15.45
N LEU A 207 13.77 1.70 15.45
CA LEU A 207 13.97 2.53 14.26
C LEU A 207 15.39 2.41 13.73
N LYS A 208 16.38 2.39 14.64
CA LYS A 208 17.78 2.15 14.30
C LYS A 208 17.99 0.82 13.59
N ASP A 209 17.56 -0.29 14.20
CA ASP A 209 17.64 -1.62 13.56
C ASP A 209 16.85 -1.68 12.25
N PHE A 210 15.76 -0.93 12.14
CA PHE A 210 14.95 -0.88 10.93
C PHE A 210 15.71 -0.25 9.75
N TYR A 211 16.21 0.99 9.88
CA TYR A 211 16.85 1.69 8.76
C TYR A 211 18.28 1.20 8.48
N GLU A 212 18.99 0.66 9.47
CA GLU A 212 20.35 0.12 9.27
C GLU A 212 20.32 -1.26 8.61
N ARG A 213 19.26 -2.05 8.86
CA ARG A 213 19.28 -3.48 8.53
C ARG A 213 17.97 -4.03 8.00
N LYS A 214 16.87 -4.01 8.76
CA LYS A 214 15.64 -4.74 8.36
C LYS A 214 15.07 -4.27 7.03
N LEU A 215 15.09 -2.96 6.77
CA LEU A 215 14.54 -2.39 5.54
C LEU A 215 15.35 -2.84 4.32
N SER A 216 16.67 -2.80 4.40
CA SER A 216 17.54 -3.23 3.29
C SER A 216 17.41 -4.73 3.05
N GLU A 217 17.49 -5.56 4.09
CA GLU A 217 17.34 -7.03 3.98
C GLU A 217 16.03 -7.43 3.30
N LYS A 218 14.90 -6.80 3.66
CA LYS A 218 13.59 -7.17 3.11
C LYS A 218 13.30 -6.56 1.74
N MET A 219 13.87 -5.40 1.43
CA MET A 219 13.66 -4.74 0.14
C MET A 219 14.69 -5.12 -0.93
N GLU A 220 15.84 -5.67 -0.55
CA GLU A 220 16.95 -6.04 -1.46
C GLU A 220 16.53 -6.82 -2.71
N PRO A 221 15.67 -7.87 -2.63
CA PRO A 221 15.23 -8.62 -3.81
C PRO A 221 14.54 -7.73 -4.85
N TYR A 222 13.77 -6.75 -4.38
CA TYR A 222 13.02 -5.83 -5.23
C TYR A 222 13.93 -4.73 -5.78
N LEU A 223 14.83 -4.19 -4.95
CA LEU A 223 15.75 -3.12 -5.37
C LEU A 223 16.66 -3.56 -6.53
N ARG A 224 17.08 -4.84 -6.53
CA ARG A 224 17.91 -5.44 -7.58
C ARG A 224 17.15 -5.82 -8.85
N MET A 225 15.84 -5.63 -8.90
CA MET A 225 15.05 -5.99 -10.07
C MET A 225 15.46 -5.16 -11.29
N THR A 226 15.77 -5.83 -12.40
CA THR A 226 16.13 -5.18 -13.66
C THR A 226 14.92 -4.50 -14.30
N PRO A 227 15.12 -3.40 -15.06
CA PRO A 227 14.05 -2.80 -15.84
C PRO A 227 13.36 -3.84 -16.72
N TYR A 228 12.02 -3.84 -16.68
CA TYR A 228 11.25 -4.75 -17.50
C TYR A 228 11.30 -4.29 -18.96
N LEU A 229 12.02 -5.04 -19.80
CA LEU A 229 11.92 -4.93 -21.25
C LEU A 229 10.77 -5.82 -21.70
N SER A 230 9.63 -5.21 -22.07
CA SER A 230 8.56 -5.90 -22.77
C SER A 230 9.15 -6.59 -24.00
N LYS A 231 8.92 -7.91 -24.14
CA LYS A 231 9.25 -8.65 -25.36
C LYS A 231 8.26 -8.33 -26.48
N TYR A 232 8.09 -7.05 -26.84
CA TYR A 232 7.27 -6.62 -27.97
C TYR A 232 7.79 -5.31 -28.53
#